data_AF-A0A9X7CGQ3-F1
#
_entry.id   AF-A0A9X7CGQ3-F1
#
_cell.length_a   1.000
_cell.length_b   1.000
_cell.length_c   1.000
_cell.angle_alpha   90.00
_cell.angle_beta   90.00
_cell.angle_gamma   90.00
#
_symmetry.space_group_name_H-M   'P 1'
#
loop_
_entity.id
_entity.type
_entity.pdbx_description
1 polymer ?
#
loop_
_entity_poly.entity_id
_entity_poly.type
_entity_poly.pdbx_seq_one_letter_code
_entity_poly.pdbx_strand_id
1 'polypeptide(L)'
;IITNQDGFNYLDQLEDKDGRPLLQPDPTNPTRKLLSGKPVIVLSNKTIATDKDGKAPFIVGDLKEAVVLWDRQQLSLDMTKEGGSAWRGNTTEFRAIEREDVTLWDTEAVVYGQITVVPKTGA
;
A
#
# COMPACT_ATOMS: atom_id res chain seq x y z
N ILE A 1 3.63 -10.17 1.30
CA ILE A 1 3.13 -9.53 2.54
C ILE A 1 3.15 -8.04 2.30
N ILE A 2 2.07 -7.33 2.60
CA ILE A 2 2.03 -5.87 2.54
C ILE A 2 1.85 -5.33 3.95
N THR A 3 2.68 -4.38 4.33
CA THR A 3 2.57 -3.69 5.62
C THR A 3 2.96 -2.22 5.48
N ASN A 4 2.67 -1.43 6.51
CA ASN A 4 3.06 -0.03 6.56
C ASN A 4 4.50 0.13 7.11
N GLN A 5 5.01 1.36 7.21
CA GLN A 5 6.38 1.61 7.67
C GLN A 5 6.57 1.17 9.13
N ASP A 6 5.56 1.39 9.97
CA ASP A 6 5.61 1.02 11.39
C ASP A 6 5.62 -0.51 11.56
N GLY A 7 4.78 -1.23 10.82
CA GLY A 7 4.78 -2.69 10.80
C GLY A 7 6.07 -3.28 10.23
N PHE A 8 6.66 -2.63 9.22
CA PHE A 8 7.98 -3.04 8.72
C PHE A 8 9.07 -2.86 9.77
N ASN A 9 9.09 -1.73 10.50
CA ASN A 9 10.04 -1.51 11.59
C ASN A 9 9.86 -2.54 12.72
N TYR A 10 8.63 -2.94 13.02
CA TYR A 10 8.37 -4.03 13.96
C TYR A 10 9.00 -5.35 13.49
N LEU A 11 8.85 -5.72 12.21
CA LEU A 11 9.47 -6.93 11.67
C LEU A 11 11.00 -6.87 11.64
N ASP A 12 11.59 -5.70 11.43
CA ASP A 12 13.05 -5.51 11.38
C ASP A 12 13.70 -5.68 12.76
N GLN A 13 12.96 -5.43 13.84
CA GLN A 13 13.42 -5.61 15.22
C GLN A 13 13.30 -7.06 15.72
N LEU A 14 12.64 -7.95 14.97
CA LEU A 14 12.46 -9.34 15.39
C LEU A 14 13.64 -10.21 14.95
N GLU A 15 14.25 -10.85 15.94
CA GLU A 15 15.33 -11.82 15.78
C GLU A 15 14.83 -13.23 16.13
N ASP A 16 15.35 -14.23 15.43
CA ASP A 16 15.18 -15.64 15.80
C ASP A 16 15.97 -15.95 17.09
N LYS A 17 15.68 -17.09 17.73
CA LYS A 17 16.40 -17.55 18.94
C LYS A 17 17.91 -17.70 18.75
N ASP A 18 18.35 -17.84 17.50
CA ASP A 18 19.76 -17.90 17.10
C ASP A 18 20.38 -16.52 16.82
N GLY A 19 19.69 -15.41 17.14
CA GLY A 19 20.17 -14.03 16.96
C GLY A 19 20.24 -13.60 15.50
N ARG A 20 19.49 -14.26 14.61
CA ARG A 20 19.43 -13.93 13.18
C ARG A 20 18.19 -13.08 12.90
N PRO A 21 18.30 -11.99 12.12
CA PRO A 21 17.14 -11.19 11.76
C PRO A 21 16.15 -12.03 10.93
N LEU A 22 14.85 -11.93 11.24
CA LEU A 22 13.80 -12.65 10.51
C LEU A 22 13.65 -12.15 9.07
N LEU A 23 13.99 -10.88 8.82
CA LEU A 23 14.02 -10.29 7.48
C LEU A 23 15.35 -10.61 6.81
N GLN A 24 15.28 -11.44 5.78
CA GLN A 24 16.43 -11.78 4.96
C GLN A 24 16.48 -10.86 3.73
N PRO A 25 17.65 -10.33 3.34
CA PRO A 25 17.79 -9.66 2.06
C PRO A 25 17.58 -10.68 0.93
N ASP A 26 16.86 -10.29 -0.12
CA ASP A 26 16.75 -11.12 -1.32
C ASP A 26 18.13 -11.17 -2.03
N PRO A 27 18.68 -12.36 -2.31
CA PRO A 27 19.98 -12.50 -2.99
C PRO A 27 20.00 -11.87 -4.40
N THR A 28 18.83 -11.66 -5.01
CA THR A 28 18.71 -11.05 -6.34
C THR A 28 18.44 -9.55 -6.29
N ASN A 29 17.88 -9.02 -5.19
CA ASN A 29 17.60 -7.59 -5.04
C ASN A 29 17.73 -7.16 -3.58
N PRO A 30 18.87 -6.55 -3.17
CA PRO A 30 19.15 -6.24 -1.78
C PRO A 30 18.21 -5.17 -1.18
N THR A 31 17.48 -4.42 -2.00
CA THR A 31 16.46 -3.46 -1.54
C THR A 31 15.18 -4.17 -1.11
N ARG A 32 14.93 -5.39 -1.59
CA ARG A 32 13.78 -6.19 -1.19
C ARG A 32 14.12 -7.05 0.02
N LYS A 33 13.24 -7.00 1.02
CA LYS A 33 13.32 -7.84 2.20
C LYS A 33 12.32 -8.98 2.08
N LEU A 34 12.78 -10.18 2.38
CA LEU A 34 12.02 -11.41 2.38
C LEU A 34 11.73 -11.80 3.84
N LEU A 35 10.49 -12.16 4.12
CA LEU A 35 10.11 -12.84 5.35
C LEU A 35 9.77 -14.28 4.97
N SER A 36 10.53 -15.25 5.49
CA SER A 36 10.36 -16.69 5.17
C SER A 36 10.26 -16.99 3.66
N GLY A 37 11.08 -16.31 2.85
CA GLY A 37 11.10 -16.48 1.38
C GLY A 37 9.99 -15.75 0.62
N LYS A 38 9.09 -15.01 1.30
CA LYS A 38 8.04 -14.20 0.67
C LYS A 38 8.42 -12.71 0.68
N PRO A 39 8.21 -11.97 -0.42
CA PRO A 39 8.51 -10.54 -0.46
C PRO A 39 7.61 -9.72 0.46
N VAL A 40 8.22 -8.79 1.19
CA VAL A 40 7.55 -7.78 1.99
C VAL A 40 7.50 -6.48 1.20
N ILE A 41 6.30 -5.96 0.96
CA ILE A 41 6.06 -4.68 0.30
C ILE A 41 5.70 -3.69 1.39
N VAL A 42 6.48 -2.62 1.49
CA VAL A 42 6.27 -1.55 2.46
C VAL A 42 5.53 -0.41 1.78
N LEU A 43 4.37 -0.05 2.32
CA LEU A 43 3.63 1.14 1.92
C LEU A 43 3.85 2.27 2.93
N SER A 44 3.74 3.51 2.47
CA SER A 44 3.84 4.66 3.36
C SER A 44 2.67 4.68 4.35
N ASN A 45 2.93 5.16 5.58
CA ASN A 45 1.89 5.37 6.59
C ASN A 45 0.78 6.34 6.13
N LYS A 46 1.00 7.12 5.06
CA LYS A 46 -0.03 7.94 4.42
C LYS A 46 -1.06 7.12 3.63
N THR A 47 -0.61 6.03 3.01
CA THR A 47 -1.46 5.16 2.19
C THR A 47 -2.16 4.11 3.04
N ILE A 48 -1.44 3.56 4.02
CA ILE A 48 -1.99 2.61 4.99
C ILE A 48 -1.61 3.08 6.39
N ALA A 49 -2.55 3.75 7.05
CA ALA A 49 -2.33 4.31 8.39
C ALA A 49 -2.27 3.20 9.45
N THR A 50 -1.41 3.40 10.44
CA THR A 50 -1.49 2.69 11.72
C THR A 50 -2.77 3.11 12.41
N ASP A 51 -3.55 2.15 12.90
CA ASP A 51 -4.82 2.43 13.58
C ASP A 51 -4.58 3.25 14.85
N LYS A 52 -5.60 3.98 15.33
CA LYS A 52 -5.52 4.84 16.53
C LYS A 52 -5.12 4.05 17.79
N ASP A 53 -5.31 2.74 17.79
CA ASP A 53 -4.90 1.82 18.85
C ASP A 53 -3.45 1.32 18.72
N GLY A 54 -2.63 1.89 17.82
CA GLY A 54 -1.23 1.49 17.64
C GLY A 54 -1.07 0.17 16.89
N LYS A 55 -2.08 -0.22 16.11
CA LYS A 55 -2.09 -1.47 15.33
C LYS A 55 -1.65 -1.20 13.89
N ALA A 56 -0.52 -1.78 13.50
CA ALA A 56 -0.07 -1.81 12.13
C ALA A 56 -0.82 -2.90 11.35
N PRO A 57 -1.37 -2.60 10.18
CA PRO A 57 -1.99 -3.60 9.31
C PRO A 57 -0.96 -4.47 8.60
N PHE A 58 -1.27 -5.76 8.52
CA PHE A 58 -0.52 -6.77 7.79
C PHE A 58 -1.46 -7.49 6.86
N ILE A 59 -1.25 -7.30 5.56
CA ILE A 59 -2.02 -7.96 4.51
C ILE A 59 -1.18 -9.13 4.01
N VAL A 60 -1.63 -10.35 4.27
CA VAL A 60 -0.93 -11.58 3.92
C VAL A 60 -1.79 -12.39 2.98
N GLY A 61 -1.31 -12.60 1.76
CA GLY A 61 -2.05 -13.30 0.72
C GLY A 61 -1.59 -12.92 -0.67
N ASP A 62 -2.33 -13.40 -1.67
CA ASP A 62 -2.15 -12.98 -3.06
C ASP A 62 -3.22 -11.94 -3.43
N LEU A 63 -2.81 -10.67 -3.44
CA LEU A 63 -3.69 -9.56 -3.80
C LEU A 63 -4.02 -9.53 -5.30
N LYS A 64 -3.25 -10.21 -6.16
CA LYS A 64 -3.56 -10.27 -7.59
C LYS A 64 -4.77 -11.15 -7.88
N GLU A 65 -4.97 -12.19 -7.08
CA GLU A 65 -6.14 -13.07 -7.20
C GLU A 65 -7.32 -12.55 -6.38
N ALA A 66 -7.06 -11.83 -5.29
CA ALA A 66 -8.13 -11.33 -4.43
C ALA A 66 -8.89 -10.12 -4.99
N VAL A 67 -8.21 -9.23 -5.72
CA VAL A 67 -8.79 -7.96 -6.18
C VAL A 67 -8.65 -7.84 -7.69
N VAL A 68 -9.78 -7.63 -8.37
CA VAL A 68 -9.80 -7.30 -9.79
C VAL A 68 -10.07 -5.80 -9.94
N LEU A 69 -9.10 -5.12 -10.56
CA LEU A 69 -9.23 -3.72 -10.98
C LEU A 69 -9.78 -3.71 -12.41
N TRP A 70 -10.96 -3.14 -12.58
CA TRP A 70 -11.58 -2.92 -13.88
C TRP A 70 -11.27 -1.52 -14.38
N ASP A 71 -10.46 -1.43 -15.43
CA ASP A 71 -10.29 -0.19 -16.18
C ASP A 71 -11.23 -0.22 -17.40
N ARG A 72 -12.23 0.67 -17.40
CA ARG A 72 -13.20 0.77 -18.51
C ARG A 72 -12.78 1.80 -19.55
N GLN A 73 -11.89 2.73 -19.22
CA GLN A 73 -11.49 3.80 -20.12
C GLN A 73 -10.09 4.30 -19.76
N GLN A 74 -9.15 4.17 -20.70
CA GLN A 74 -7.83 4.79 -20.61
C GLN A 74 -7.97 6.30 -20.31
N LEU A 75 -7.09 6.80 -19.44
CA LEU A 75 -6.96 8.20 -19.06
C LEU A 75 -7.24 9.14 -20.25
N SER A 76 -8.35 9.87 -20.21
CA SER A 76 -8.66 10.88 -21.22
C SER A 76 -8.26 12.26 -20.70
N LEU A 77 -7.40 12.93 -21.46
CA LEU A 77 -6.85 14.24 -21.15
C LEU A 77 -7.40 15.27 -22.13
N ASP A 78 -8.22 16.18 -21.62
CA ASP A 78 -8.76 17.30 -22.38
C ASP A 78 -8.15 18.61 -21.87
N MET A 79 -7.85 19.52 -22.80
CA MET A 79 -7.32 20.84 -22.49
C MET A 79 -8.20 21.90 -23.15
N THR A 80 -8.49 22.99 -22.43
CA THR A 80 -9.19 24.13 -23.02
C THR A 80 -8.60 25.46 -22.57
N LYS A 81 -8.50 26.40 -23.52
CA LYS A 81 -8.13 27.79 -23.29
C LYS A 81 -9.33 28.75 -23.42
N GLU A 82 -10.46 28.22 -23.90
CA GLU A 82 -11.64 29.01 -24.30
C GLU A 82 -12.87 28.65 -23.45
N GLY A 83 -12.95 27.43 -22.93
CA GLY A 83 -14.05 26.96 -22.07
C GLY A 83 -13.84 27.29 -20.59
N GLY A 84 -14.94 27.33 -19.82
CA GLY A 84 -14.89 27.47 -18.36
C GLY A 84 -14.53 28.89 -17.88
N SER A 85 -13.62 28.98 -16.91
CA SER A 85 -13.09 30.25 -16.40
C SER A 85 -11.74 30.63 -17.05
N ALA A 86 -11.17 29.71 -17.84
CA ALA A 86 -9.90 29.82 -18.54
C ALA A 86 -9.79 31.12 -19.37
N TRP A 87 -10.85 31.43 -20.13
CA TRP A 87 -10.90 32.59 -21.00
C TRP A 87 -10.87 33.93 -20.24
N ARG A 88 -11.56 34.03 -19.11
CA ARG A 88 -11.60 35.25 -18.30
C ARG A 88 -10.30 35.48 -17.54
N GLY A 89 -9.60 34.39 -17.18
CA GLY A 89 -8.38 34.42 -16.38
C GLY A 89 -7.08 34.43 -17.18
N ASN A 90 -7.14 34.33 -18.52
CA ASN A 90 -5.98 34.03 -19.37
C ASN A 90 -5.21 32.77 -18.89
N THR A 91 -5.94 31.75 -18.42
CA THR A 91 -5.37 30.48 -17.94
C THR A 91 -5.72 29.34 -18.90
N THR A 92 -5.01 28.21 -18.81
CA THR A 92 -5.35 26.98 -19.52
C THR A 92 -5.88 25.99 -18.50
N GLU A 93 -7.09 25.48 -18.72
CA GLU A 93 -7.69 24.46 -17.88
C GLU A 93 -7.38 23.07 -18.46
N PHE A 94 -7.04 22.15 -17.57
CA PHE A 94 -6.74 20.76 -17.89
C PHE A 94 -7.70 19.85 -17.13
N ARG A 95 -8.28 18.87 -17.83
CA ARG A 95 -9.15 17.88 -17.23
C ARG A 95 -8.67 16.48 -17.60
N ALA A 96 -8.36 15.70 -16.56
CA ALA A 96 -8.14 14.27 -16.66
C ALA A 96 -9.38 13.54 -16.14
N ILE A 97 -9.90 12.58 -16.89
CA ILE A 97 -10.96 11.68 -16.44
C ILE A 97 -10.43 10.25 -16.53
N GLU A 98 -10.50 9.54 -15.41
CA GLU A 98 -10.30 8.10 -15.32
C GLU A 98 -11.57 7.44 -14.76
N ARG A 99 -11.85 6.21 -15.21
CA ARG A 99 -13.04 5.46 -14.79
C ARG A 99 -12.62 4.05 -14.42
N GLU A 100 -12.37 3.88 -13.14
CA GLU A 100 -11.94 2.63 -12.53
C GLU A 100 -13.05 2.08 -11.63
N ASP A 101 -13.15 0.75 -11.56
CA ASP A 101 -13.96 0.05 -10.58
C ASP A 101 -13.17 -1.10 -9.94
N VAL A 102 -13.46 -1.42 -8.69
CA VAL A 102 -12.71 -2.42 -7.92
C VAL A 102 -13.68 -3.44 -7.35
N THR A 103 -13.49 -4.71 -7.72
CA THR A 103 -14.30 -5.81 -7.21
C THR A 103 -13.45 -6.84 -6.48
N LEU A 104 -13.95 -7.31 -5.33
CA LEU A 104 -13.39 -8.46 -4.62
C LEU A 104 -13.76 -9.73 -5.38
N TRP A 105 -12.77 -10.50 -5.80
CA TRP A 105 -12.97 -11.75 -6.54
C TRP A 105 -12.85 -12.96 -5.63
N ASP A 106 -11.70 -13.09 -4.94
CA ASP A 106 -11.45 -14.14 -3.96
C ASP A 106 -11.12 -13.54 -2.59
N THR A 107 -12.08 -13.63 -1.67
CA THR A 107 -11.93 -13.13 -0.31
C THR A 107 -11.13 -14.05 0.61
N GLU A 108 -10.90 -15.31 0.23
CA GLU A 108 -10.09 -16.26 1.01
C GLU A 108 -8.60 -16.17 0.67
N ALA A 109 -8.26 -15.63 -0.50
CA ALA A 109 -6.89 -15.44 -0.95
C ALA A 109 -6.09 -14.40 -0.13
N VAL A 110 -6.77 -13.55 0.65
CA VAL A 110 -6.15 -12.50 1.47
C VAL A 110 -6.65 -12.54 2.91
N VAL A 111 -5.70 -12.66 3.82
CA VAL A 111 -5.94 -12.51 5.25
C VAL A 111 -5.44 -11.14 5.69
N TYR A 112 -6.36 -10.37 6.29
CA TYR A 112 -6.04 -9.12 6.97
C TYR A 112 -5.73 -9.39 8.44
N GLY A 113 -4.49 -9.15 8.84
CA GLY A 113 -4.03 -9.17 10.23
C GLY A 113 -3.71 -7.77 10.73
N GLN A 114 -3.71 -7.61 12.05
CA GLN A 114 -3.24 -6.41 12.72
C GLN A 114 -2.23 -6.81 13.79
N ILE A 115 -1.10 -6.09 13.84
CA ILE A 115 -0.07 -6.27 14.86
C ILE A 115 0.02 -5.00 15.67
N THR A 116 -0.01 -5.11 16.99
CA THR A 116 0.20 -3.97 17.90
C THR A 116 1.68 -3.61 17.91
N VAL A 117 2.04 -2.47 17.32
CA VAL A 117 3.42 -1.98 17.22
C VAL A 117 3.73 -0.94 18.31
N VAL A 118 2.71 -0.28 18.82
CA VAL A 118 2.83 0.66 19.94
C VAL A 118 1.99 0.12 21.12
N PRO A 119 2.58 -0.24 22.26
CA PRO A 119 1.78 -0.46 23.46
C PRO A 119 1.08 0.86 23.81
N LYS A 120 -0.21 0.80 24.12
CA LYS A 120 -0.95 1.95 24.65
C LYS A 120 -0.20 2.44 25.89
N THR A 121 0.53 3.56 25.80
CA THR A 121 1.02 4.28 26.97
C THR A 121 -0.22 4.85 27.64
N GLY A 122 -0.72 4.13 28.64
CA GLY A 122 -1.74 4.64 29.53
C GLY A 122 -1.20 5.84 30.29
N ALA A 123 -1.86 6.97 30.12
CA ALA A 123 -1.98 8.05 31.10
C ALA A 123 -3.36 8.68 30.91
#